data_AF-A0A544TG87-F1
#
_entry.id   AF-A0A544TG87-F1
#
_cell.length_a   1.000
_cell.length_b   1.000
_cell.length_c   1.000
_cell.angle_alpha   90.00
_cell.angle_beta   90.00
_cell.angle_gamma   90.00
#
_symmetry.space_group_name_H-M   'P 1'
#
loop_
_entity.id
_entity.type
_entity.pdbx_description
1 polymer ?
#
loop_
_entity_poly.entity_id
_entity_poly.type
_entity_poly.pdbx_seq_one_letter_code
_entity_poly.pdbx_strand_id
1 'polypeptide(L)'
;MTFEELTKEKGYFLSFESILEPRTKEVKLRVIVNKSENPTDLLIFPHPESKVTTLQIDFQNYVTYSVIYDDFTIWNDTEVFQGESFRIYNKSNYFEFIQNESELKGFFSNENLHTTHWLVWNIK
;
A
#
# COMPACT_ATOMS: atom_id res chain seq x y z
N MET A 1 0.67 -3.46 -15.09
CA MET A 1 1.27 -2.32 -14.40
C MET A 1 2.24 -2.88 -13.37
N THR A 2 3.50 -2.49 -13.41
CA THR A 2 4.46 -2.80 -12.35
C THR A 2 4.19 -1.89 -11.16
N PHE A 3 4.71 -2.26 -10.00
CA PHE A 3 4.54 -1.41 -8.83
C PHE A 3 5.29 -0.06 -8.96
N GLU A 4 6.42 -0.03 -9.64
CA GLU A 4 7.15 1.22 -9.92
C GLU A 4 6.37 2.15 -10.86
N GLU A 5 5.50 1.61 -11.72
CA GLU A 5 4.59 2.41 -12.53
C GLU A 5 3.48 3.00 -11.66
N LEU A 6 2.97 2.24 -10.69
CA LEU A 6 1.90 2.67 -9.78
C LEU A 6 2.34 3.84 -8.88
N THR A 7 3.60 3.87 -8.42
CA THR A 7 4.13 4.98 -7.60
C THR A 7 4.30 6.30 -8.36
N LYS A 8 4.30 6.25 -9.70
CA LYS A 8 4.41 7.43 -10.57
C LYS A 8 3.05 8.06 -10.87
N GLU A 9 1.95 7.37 -10.58
CA GLU A 9 0.62 7.94 -10.76
C GLU A 9 0.34 9.03 -9.71
N LYS A 10 -0.27 10.12 -10.18
CA LYS A 10 -0.58 11.32 -9.40
C LYS A 10 -1.96 11.84 -9.77
N GLY A 11 -2.55 12.65 -8.90
CA GLY A 11 -3.84 13.30 -9.16
C GLY A 11 -5.06 12.41 -8.97
N TYR A 12 -4.89 11.22 -8.37
CA TYR A 12 -5.98 10.31 -8.05
C TYR A 12 -6.22 10.25 -6.54
N PHE A 13 -7.49 10.22 -6.18
CA PHE A 13 -8.00 9.79 -4.89
C PHE A 13 -8.19 8.28 -4.95
N LEU A 14 -8.04 7.60 -3.81
CA LEU A 14 -8.22 6.17 -3.70
C LEU A 14 -9.47 5.87 -2.85
N SER A 15 -10.15 4.70 -3.03
CA SER A 15 -10.96 3.98 -2.01
C SER A 15 -10.34 2.63 -1.62
N PHE A 16 -10.09 2.32 -0.33
CA PHE A 16 -9.69 0.96 0.06
C PHE A 16 -10.94 0.08 -0.01
N GLU A 17 -10.83 -1.06 -0.67
CA GLU A 17 -11.95 -1.97 -0.85
C GLU A 17 -11.76 -3.21 0.02
N SER A 18 -10.68 -3.95 -0.21
CA SER A 18 -10.44 -5.19 0.53
C SER A 18 -8.99 -5.64 0.48
N ILE A 19 -8.67 -6.50 1.44
CA ILE A 19 -7.46 -7.31 1.43
C ILE A 19 -7.86 -8.77 1.49
N LEU A 20 -7.20 -9.58 0.67
CA LEU A 20 -7.46 -11.01 0.54
C LEU A 20 -6.15 -11.76 0.69
N GLU A 21 -6.23 -12.96 1.27
CA GLU A 21 -5.14 -13.93 1.30
C GLU A 21 -5.55 -15.15 0.44
N PRO A 22 -5.43 -15.07 -0.91
CA PRO A 22 -5.86 -16.18 -1.78
C PRO A 22 -5.07 -17.47 -1.55
N ARG A 23 -3.86 -17.37 -0.97
CA ARG A 23 -2.95 -18.49 -0.66
C ARG A 23 -2.69 -19.42 -1.86
N THR A 24 -2.67 -18.85 -3.06
CA THR A 24 -2.31 -19.57 -4.31
C THR A 24 -0.79 -19.69 -4.44
N LYS A 25 -0.28 -20.35 -5.48
CA LYS A 25 1.17 -20.43 -5.73
C LYS A 25 1.72 -19.07 -6.18
N GLU A 26 0.92 -18.32 -6.92
CA GLU A 26 1.29 -17.09 -7.59
C GLU A 26 0.98 -15.83 -6.75
N VAL A 27 -0.07 -15.90 -5.92
CA VAL A 27 -0.55 -14.76 -5.12
C VAL A 27 -0.79 -15.19 -3.68
N LYS A 28 -0.03 -14.57 -2.77
CA LYS A 28 -0.11 -14.78 -1.32
C LYS A 28 -0.93 -13.70 -0.62
N LEU A 29 -0.84 -12.46 -1.10
CA LEU A 29 -1.63 -11.33 -0.63
C LEU A 29 -2.17 -10.56 -1.84
N ARG A 30 -3.42 -10.11 -1.74
CA ARG A 30 -4.08 -9.27 -2.75
C ARG A 30 -4.69 -8.08 -2.07
N VAL A 31 -4.38 -6.89 -2.57
CA VAL A 31 -4.98 -5.63 -2.13
C VAL A 31 -5.83 -5.08 -3.26
N ILE A 32 -7.08 -4.72 -2.96
CA ILE A 32 -8.01 -4.12 -3.90
C ILE A 32 -8.25 -2.67 -3.46
N VAL A 33 -7.98 -1.75 -4.39
CA VAL A 33 -8.21 -0.32 -4.19
C VAL A 33 -8.92 0.25 -5.39
N ASN A 34 -9.90 1.10 -5.14
CA ASN A 34 -10.56 1.91 -6.15
C ASN A 34 -9.76 3.20 -6.34
N LYS A 35 -9.75 3.78 -7.53
CA LYS A 35 -9.18 5.10 -7.80
C LYS A 35 -10.11 5.95 -8.66
N SER A 36 -10.12 7.26 -8.42
CA SER A 36 -10.76 8.25 -9.28
C SER A 36 -10.03 9.60 -9.19
N GLU A 37 -10.12 10.42 -10.23
CA GLU A 37 -9.69 11.82 -10.22
C GLU A 37 -10.63 12.70 -9.39
N ASN A 38 -11.85 12.24 -9.14
CA ASN A 38 -12.86 12.93 -8.34
C ASN A 38 -13.26 12.08 -7.11
N PRO A 39 -13.08 12.59 -5.88
CA PRO A 39 -13.42 11.83 -4.67
C PRO A 39 -14.91 11.50 -4.58
N THR A 40 -15.79 12.29 -5.19
CA THR A 40 -17.22 12.00 -5.22
C THR A 40 -17.53 10.67 -5.90
N ASP A 41 -16.79 10.31 -6.96
CA ASP A 41 -17.00 9.02 -7.65
C ASP A 41 -16.78 7.84 -6.70
N LEU A 42 -15.81 7.94 -5.80
CA LEU A 42 -15.51 6.91 -4.81
C LEU A 42 -16.62 6.78 -3.77
N LEU A 43 -17.26 7.89 -3.39
CA LEU A 43 -18.36 7.90 -2.42
C LEU A 43 -19.65 7.29 -2.97
N ILE A 44 -19.90 7.47 -4.27
CA ILE A 44 -21.12 6.96 -4.93
C ILE A 44 -20.93 5.57 -5.55
N PHE A 45 -19.73 5.01 -5.55
CA PHE A 45 -19.47 3.67 -6.09
C PHE A 45 -20.31 2.61 -5.33
N PRO A 46 -20.96 1.65 -6.01
CA PRO A 46 -20.85 1.27 -7.42
C PRO A 46 -21.95 1.85 -8.35
N HIS A 47 -22.42 3.08 -8.11
CA HIS A 47 -23.42 3.72 -8.96
C HIS A 47 -22.95 3.79 -10.43
N PRO A 48 -23.83 3.59 -11.44
CA PRO A 48 -23.43 3.56 -12.86
C PRO A 48 -22.73 4.82 -13.38
N GLU A 49 -22.94 5.97 -12.73
CA GLU A 49 -22.29 7.25 -13.08
C GLU A 49 -20.91 7.44 -12.43
N SER A 50 -20.55 6.57 -11.47
CA SER A 50 -19.25 6.60 -10.81
C SER A 50 -18.14 6.26 -11.80
N LYS A 51 -17.15 7.14 -11.92
CA LYS A 51 -15.96 6.91 -12.77
C LYS A 51 -14.80 6.36 -11.94
N VAL A 52 -15.01 5.18 -11.38
CA VAL A 52 -13.99 4.49 -10.57
C VAL A 52 -13.26 3.44 -11.40
N THR A 53 -11.94 3.41 -11.26
CA THR A 53 -11.10 2.30 -11.71
C THR A 53 -10.70 1.45 -10.51
N THR A 54 -11.07 0.18 -10.49
CA THR A 54 -10.58 -0.77 -9.48
C THR A 54 -9.21 -1.31 -9.88
N LEU A 55 -8.24 -1.16 -8.99
CA LEU A 55 -6.90 -1.71 -9.07
C LEU A 55 -6.81 -2.96 -8.19
N GLN A 56 -6.19 -4.00 -8.74
CA GLN A 56 -5.79 -5.20 -8.02
C GLN A 56 -4.27 -5.25 -7.95
N ILE A 57 -3.75 -5.30 -6.72
CA ILE A 57 -2.31 -5.37 -6.46
C ILE A 57 -2.03 -6.73 -5.83
N ASP A 58 -1.34 -7.57 -6.60
CA ASP A 58 -1.02 -8.95 -6.21
C ASP A 58 0.44 -9.07 -5.76
N PHE A 59 0.62 -9.73 -4.62
CA PHE A 59 1.92 -9.99 -4.02
C PHE A 59 2.23 -11.47 -4.04
N GLN A 60 3.40 -11.78 -4.59
CA GLN A 60 3.92 -13.14 -4.56
C GLN A 60 4.36 -13.57 -3.16
N ASN A 61 4.76 -12.63 -2.30
CA ASN A 61 5.17 -12.88 -0.91
C ASN A 61 4.85 -11.66 -0.04
N TYR A 62 4.62 -11.88 1.25
CA TYR A 62 4.50 -10.83 2.27
C TYR A 62 5.00 -11.35 3.62
N VAL A 63 5.46 -10.45 4.49
CA VAL A 63 5.84 -10.77 5.88
C VAL A 63 4.71 -10.38 6.84
N THR A 64 4.18 -9.18 6.68
CA THR A 64 3.05 -8.64 7.45
C THR A 64 2.33 -7.57 6.64
N TYR A 65 1.08 -7.29 6.98
CA TYR A 65 0.35 -6.11 6.52
C TYR A 65 -0.42 -5.50 7.69
N SER A 66 -0.68 -4.20 7.60
CA SER A 66 -1.53 -3.49 8.55
C SER A 66 -2.44 -2.55 7.78
N VAL A 67 -3.70 -2.45 8.21
CA VAL A 67 -4.64 -1.45 7.71
C VAL A 67 -4.88 -0.49 8.86
N ILE A 68 -4.39 0.74 8.69
CA ILE A 68 -4.54 1.81 9.69
C ILE A 68 -5.37 2.95 9.10
N TYR A 69 -6.22 3.54 9.92
CA TYR A 69 -6.82 4.83 9.60
C TYR A 69 -5.78 5.90 9.87
N ASP A 70 -5.27 6.52 8.82
CA ASP A 70 -4.34 7.64 8.94
C ASP A 70 -5.15 8.92 9.16
N ASP A 71 -5.27 9.34 10.42
CA ASP A 71 -5.69 10.71 10.77
C ASP A 71 -4.43 11.57 10.68
N PHE A 72 -4.37 12.43 9.65
CA PHE A 72 -3.24 13.31 9.29
C PHE A 72 -2.82 14.35 10.34
N THR A 73 -3.18 14.19 11.61
CA THR A 73 -2.82 15.14 12.66
C THR A 73 -1.34 15.10 13.07
N ILE A 74 -0.59 14.03 12.74
CA ILE A 74 0.83 13.91 13.09
C ILE A 74 1.64 13.39 11.90
N TRP A 75 2.39 14.28 11.25
CA TRP A 75 3.36 13.91 10.23
C TRP A 75 4.66 13.43 10.88
N ASN A 76 5.12 12.23 10.53
CA ASN A 76 6.37 11.69 11.07
C ASN A 76 7.54 12.00 10.12
N ASP A 77 8.31 13.04 10.45
CA ASP A 77 9.47 13.49 9.66
C ASP A 77 10.61 12.44 9.58
N THR A 78 10.57 11.36 10.36
CA THR A 78 11.62 10.32 10.33
C THR A 78 11.44 9.28 9.24
N GLU A 79 10.27 9.24 8.58
CA GLU A 79 9.97 8.26 7.53
C GLU A 79 10.49 8.72 6.16
N VAL A 80 11.07 7.79 5.40
CA VAL A 80 11.58 8.06 4.05
C VAL A 80 10.89 7.13 3.07
N PHE A 81 10.18 7.70 2.09
CA PHE A 81 9.44 6.94 1.09
C PHE A 81 9.45 7.59 -0.29
N GLN A 82 9.14 6.81 -1.31
CA GLN A 82 8.90 7.27 -2.69
C GLN A 82 7.44 7.05 -3.10
N GLY A 83 6.91 7.95 -3.93
CA GLY A 83 5.53 7.93 -4.44
C GLY A 83 4.56 8.80 -3.63
N GLU A 84 3.43 9.20 -4.24
CA GLU A 84 2.44 10.12 -3.66
C GLU A 84 1.21 9.38 -3.12
N SER A 85 0.43 8.78 -4.02
CA SER A 85 -0.78 8.02 -3.67
C SER A 85 -0.45 6.60 -3.18
N PHE A 86 0.62 6.01 -3.71
CA PHE A 86 1.21 4.75 -3.25
C PHE A 86 2.64 5.03 -2.81
N ARG A 87 3.00 4.58 -1.61
CA ARG A 87 4.30 4.84 -1.01
C ARG A 87 5.10 3.56 -0.85
N ILE A 88 6.39 3.63 -1.19
CA ILE A 88 7.40 2.61 -0.88
C ILE A 88 8.31 3.20 0.16
N TYR A 89 8.28 2.65 1.37
CA TYR A 89 9.14 3.12 2.44
C TYR A 89 10.51 2.48 2.34
N ASN A 90 11.53 3.33 2.26
CA ASN A 90 12.92 2.94 2.42
C ASN A 90 13.31 2.92 3.91
N LYS A 91 12.60 3.71 4.74
CA LYS A 91 12.72 3.73 6.20
C LYS A 91 11.36 4.02 6.82
N SER A 92 10.92 3.17 7.77
CA SER A 92 9.74 3.43 8.61
C SER A 92 9.96 2.89 10.02
N ASN A 93 9.37 3.55 11.02
CA ASN A 93 9.48 3.12 12.41
C ASN A 93 8.80 1.76 12.62
N TYR A 94 7.72 1.49 11.87
CA TYR A 94 7.07 0.19 11.89
C TYR A 94 7.98 -0.91 11.33
N PHE A 95 8.74 -0.63 10.26
CA PHE A 95 9.70 -1.61 9.74
C PHE A 95 10.80 -1.93 10.76
N GLU A 96 11.38 -0.89 11.39
CA GLU A 96 12.38 -1.08 12.44
C GLU A 96 11.82 -1.89 13.61
N PHE A 97 10.58 -1.61 14.02
CA PHE A 97 9.87 -2.39 15.03
C PHE A 97 9.73 -3.86 14.63
N ILE A 98 9.19 -4.14 13.44
CA ILE A 98 9.03 -5.52 12.95
C ILE A 98 10.38 -6.23 12.89
N GLN A 99 11.42 -5.60 12.35
CA GLN A 99 12.76 -6.19 12.29
C GLN A 99 13.33 -6.53 13.67
N ASN A 100 13.09 -5.68 14.67
CA ASN A 100 13.53 -5.90 16.04
C ASN A 100 12.76 -7.04 16.71
N GLU A 101 11.44 -7.09 16.55
CA GLU A 101 10.57 -8.08 17.21
C GLU A 101 10.64 -9.47 16.56
N SER A 102 10.85 -9.54 15.25
CA SER A 102 10.77 -10.80 14.49
C SER A 102 12.10 -11.57 14.40
N GLU A 103 13.17 -11.11 15.07
CA GLU A 103 14.55 -11.60 14.92
C GLU A 103 15.04 -11.67 13.46
N LEU A 104 14.36 -11.01 12.51
CA LEU A 104 14.66 -11.08 11.08
C LEU A 104 15.95 -10.36 10.67
N LYS A 105 16.66 -9.71 11.60
CA LYS A 105 17.94 -9.02 11.36
C LYS A 105 18.97 -9.88 10.65
N GLY A 106 18.96 -11.20 10.86
CA GLY A 106 19.88 -12.14 10.20
C GLY A 106 19.44 -12.62 8.80
N PHE A 107 18.18 -12.44 8.41
CA PHE A 107 17.65 -12.92 7.13
C PHE A 107 17.70 -11.87 6.02
N PHE A 108 17.61 -10.58 6.37
CA PHE A 108 17.60 -9.48 5.39
C PHE A 108 19.01 -8.99 4.99
N SER A 109 20.09 -9.58 5.52
CA SER A 109 21.45 -9.09 5.28
C SER A 109 22.06 -9.53 3.94
N ASN A 110 21.42 -10.42 3.18
CA ASN A 110 22.08 -11.08 2.03
C ASN A 110 21.37 -11.04 0.68
N GLU A 111 20.16 -10.50 0.56
CA GLU A 111 19.56 -10.25 -0.76
C GLU A 111 18.80 -8.94 -0.75
N ASN A 112 18.70 -8.31 -1.92
CA ASN A 112 17.88 -7.12 -2.23
C ASN A 112 16.38 -7.41 -2.00
N LEU A 113 16.02 -7.75 -0.77
CA LEU A 113 14.65 -7.84 -0.31
C LEU A 113 14.15 -6.41 -0.18
N HIS A 114 13.59 -5.90 -1.29
CA HIS A 114 12.72 -4.74 -1.27
C HIS A 114 11.51 -5.08 -0.38
N THR A 115 11.67 -4.87 0.91
CA THR A 115 10.60 -5.05 1.90
C THR A 115 9.73 -3.82 1.80
N THR A 116 8.90 -3.79 0.76
CA THR A 116 7.94 -2.73 0.53
C THR A 116 6.94 -2.74 1.68
N HIS A 117 7.09 -1.77 2.58
CA HIS A 117 6.05 -1.43 3.54
C HIS A 117 4.98 -0.63 2.81
N TRP A 118 3.75 -1.09 2.93
CA TRP A 118 2.58 -0.44 2.37
C TRP A 118 1.88 0.32 3.48
N LEU A 119 2.15 1.62 3.57
CA LEU A 119 1.18 2.56 4.14
C LEU A 119 0.33 3.04 2.98
N VAL A 120 -0.91 2.57 2.98
CA VAL A 120 -2.01 3.03 2.16
C VAL A 120 -2.85 3.80 3.20
N TRP A 121 -2.81 5.14 3.30
CA TRP A 121 -3.70 5.96 2.49
C TRP A 121 -3.62 7.49 2.57
N ASN A 122 -4.02 8.14 1.46
CA ASN A 122 -4.46 9.54 1.39
C ASN A 122 -6.00 9.56 1.25
N ILE A 123 -6.71 9.94 2.32
CA ILE A 123 -8.02 10.58 2.20
C ILE A 123 -7.74 12.08 2.18
N LYS A 124 -7.95 12.72 1.04
CA LYS A 124 -8.28 14.14 1.02
C LYS A 124 -9.74 14.28 0.61
#